data_AF-A0A0D5C2I0-F1
#
_entry.id   AF-A0A0D5C2I0-F1
#
_cell.length_a   1.000
_cell.length_b   1.000
_cell.length_c   1.000
_cell.angle_alpha   90.00
_cell.angle_beta   90.00
_cell.angle_gamma   90.00
#
_symmetry.space_group_name_H-M   'P 1'
#
loop_
_entity.id
_entity.type
_entity.pdbx_description
1 polymer ?
#
loop_
_entity_poly.entity_id
_entity_poly.type
_entity_poly.pdbx_seq_one_letter_code
_entity_poly.pdbx_strand_id
1 'polypeptide(L)' 'MIIFNQKLMSPMERKRLEKLDNLVLNASSSELKKIQEIDHQTQMEGLSFYDVYLDSSSLIHQSIKKPFRES' A
#
# COMPACT_ATOMS: atom_id res chain seq x y z
N MET A 1 -18.42 -30.60 -8.47
CA MET A 1 -17.12 -29.92 -8.66
C MET A 1 -17.37 -28.44 -8.51
N ILE A 2 -17.02 -27.86 -7.36
CA ILE A 2 -17.18 -26.42 -7.12
C ILE A 2 -16.02 -25.76 -7.86
N ILE A 3 -16.30 -25.10 -8.98
CA ILE A 3 -15.33 -24.23 -9.64
C ILE A 3 -15.17 -23.04 -8.70
N PHE A 4 -14.07 -23.00 -7.95
CA PHE A 4 -13.67 -21.81 -7.20
C PHE A 4 -13.45 -20.68 -8.22
N ASN A 5 -14.39 -19.74 -8.27
CA ASN A 5 -14.20 -18.43 -8.89
C ASN A 5 -13.21 -17.61 -8.05
N GLN A 6 -11.97 -18.10 -7.93
CA GLN A 6 -10.88 -17.29 -7.38
C GLN A 6 -10.44 -16.37 -8.51
N LYS A 7 -10.70 -15.07 -8.37
CA LYS A 7 -10.13 -14.05 -9.25
C LYS A 7 -8.61 -14.23 -9.19
N LEU A 8 -8.03 -14.85 -10.22
CA LEU A 8 -6.59 -15.04 -10.32
C LEU A 8 -5.94 -13.68 -10.46
N MET A 9 -5.00 -13.37 -9.56
CA MET A 9 -4.23 -12.14 -9.61
C MET A 9 -3.48 -12.06 -10.94
N SER A 10 -3.68 -10.96 -11.66
CA SER A 10 -3.02 -10.71 -12.93
C SER A 10 -1.50 -10.62 -12.73
N PRO A 11 -0.70 -10.93 -13.77
CA PRO A 11 0.75 -10.75 -13.69
C PRO A 11 1.18 -9.33 -13.28
N MET A 12 0.40 -8.32 -13.65
CA MET A 12 0.71 -6.93 -13.31
C MET A 12 0.44 -6.62 -11.83
N GLU A 13 -0.68 -7.09 -11.29
CA GLU A 13 -0.94 -7.04 -9.85
C GLU A 13 0.16 -7.79 -9.10
N ARG A 14 0.61 -8.95 -9.60
CA ARG A 14 1.64 -9.77 -8.93
C ARG A 14 2.96 -9.04 -8.82
N LYS A 15 3.38 -8.37 -9.89
CA LYS A 15 4.58 -7.52 -9.89
C LYS A 15 4.45 -6.33 -8.94
N ARG A 16 3.25 -5.76 -8.79
CA ARG A 16 3.00 -4.65 -7.86
C ARG A 16 3.13 -5.10 -6.41
N LEU A 17 2.57 -6.25 -6.05
CA LEU A 17 2.77 -6.84 -4.72
C LEU A 17 4.22 -7.21 -4.46
N GLU A 18 4.91 -7.82 -5.43
CA GLU A 18 6.33 -8.13 -5.30
C GLU A 18 7.18 -6.88 -5.02
N LYS A 19 6.83 -5.73 -5.65
CA LYS A 19 7.51 -4.46 -5.39
C LYS A 19 7.24 -3.94 -3.96
N LEU A 20 6.01 -4.10 -3.47
CA LEU A 20 5.62 -3.73 -2.11
C LEU A 20 6.32 -4.62 -1.07
N ASP A 21 6.38 -5.93 -1.30
CA ASP A 21 7.11 -6.88 -0.45
C ASP A 21 8.60 -6.52 -0.39
N ASN A 22 9.22 -6.23 -1.53
CA ASN A 22 10.63 -5.81 -1.57
C ASN A 22 10.87 -4.48 -0.83
N LEU A 23 9.90 -3.56 -0.88
CA LEU A 23 9.99 -2.30 -0.14
C LEU A 23 9.97 -2.53 1.37
N VAL A 24 9.13 -3.44 1.85
CA VAL A 24 9.09 -3.81 3.28
C VAL A 24 10.34 -4.59 3.68
N LEU A 25 10.77 -5.56 2.88
CA LEU A 25 11.90 -6.44 3.18
C LEU A 25 13.22 -5.67 3.32
N ASN A 26 13.42 -4.64 2.50
CA ASN A 26 14.66 -3.85 2.46
C ASN A 26 14.59 -2.53 3.23
N ALA A 27 13.45 -2.19 3.84
CA ALA A 27 13.28 -0.96 4.58
C ALA A 27 14.09 -0.97 5.89
N SER A 28 14.68 0.18 6.22
CA SER A 28 15.21 0.40 7.56
C SER A 28 14.09 0.41 8.61
N SER A 29 14.43 0.22 9.88
CA SER A 29 13.46 0.31 10.98
C SER A 29 12.69 1.65 10.99
N SER A 30 13.34 2.75 10.59
CA SER A 30 12.70 4.06 10.50
C SER A 30 11.68 4.16 9.36
N GLU A 31 11.95 3.50 8.24
CA GLU A 31 11.05 3.45 7.09
C GLU A 31 9.89 2.49 7.34
N LEU A 32 10.15 1.34 7.96
CA LEU A 32 9.12 0.41 8.43
C LEU A 32 8.12 1.09 9.37
N LYS A 33 8.61 1.94 10.28
CA LYS A 33 7.74 2.70 11.18
C LYS A 33 6.81 3.64 10.41
N LYS A 34 7.32 4.31 9.37
CA LYS A 34 6.49 5.18 8.50
C LYS A 34 5.47 4.37 7.71
N ILE A 35 5.88 3.23 7.16
CA ILE A 35 4.97 2.32 6.44
C ILE A 35 3.84 1.86 7.36
N GLN A 36 4.16 1.45 8.58
CA GLN A 36 3.16 1.04 9.58
C GLN A 36 2.21 2.17 9.96
N GLU A 37 2.72 3.40 10.10
CA GLU A 37 1.87 4.55 10.41
C GLU A 37 0.91 4.89 9.27
N ILE A 38 1.38 4.80 8.02
CA ILE A 38 0.54 4.97 6.83
C ILE A 38 -0.52 3.86 6.77
N ASP A 39 -0.13 2.59 6.95
CA ASP A 39 -1.07 1.45 6.95
C ASP A 39 -2.16 1.64 8.01
N HIS A 40 -1.78 1.99 9.24
CA HIS A 40 -2.73 2.26 10.32
C HIS A 40 -3.69 3.40 9.96
N GLN A 41 -3.20 4.53 9.45
CA GLN A 41 -4.06 5.64 9.01
C GLN A 41 -5.03 5.21 7.91
N THR A 42 -4.52 4.49 6.92
CA THR A 42 -5.28 4.01 5.76
C THR A 42 -6.41 3.07 6.20
N GLN A 43 -6.15 2.17 7.16
CA GLN A 43 -7.16 1.28 7.74
C GLN A 43 -8.26 2.03 8.48
N MET A 44 -7.93 3.11 9.20
CA MET A 44 -8.92 3.96 9.87
C MET A 44 -9.83 4.69 8.88
N GLU A 45 -9.36 4.93 7.65
CA GLU A 45 -10.12 5.51 6.54
C GLU A 45 -10.90 4.45 5.73
N GLY A 46 -10.78 3.17 6.08
CA GLY A 46 -11.42 2.06 5.36
C GLY A 46 -10.77 1.77 4.00
N LEU A 47 -9.56 2.27 3.77
CA LEU A 47 -8.78 2.05 2.56
C LEU A 47 -7.77 0.91 2.79
N SER A 48 -7.33 0.28 1.71
CA SER A 48 -6.20 -0.66 1.76
C SER A 48 -4.89 0.07 1.53
N PHE A 49 -3.86 -0.25 2.31
CA PHE A 49 -2.50 0.24 2.06
C PHE A 49 -2.01 -0.06 0.64
N TYR A 50 -2.42 -1.20 0.06
CA TYR A 50 -2.09 -1.54 -1.32
C TYR A 50 -2.67 -0.54 -2.32
N ASP A 51 -3.93 -0.14 -2.13
CA ASP A 51 -4.61 0.80 -3.03
C ASP A 51 -3.93 2.17 -2.96
N VAL A 52 -3.64 2.63 -1.73
CA VAL A 52 -2.85 3.84 -1.52
C VAL A 52 -1.50 3.71 -2.21
N TYR A 53 -0.74 2.64 -1.98
CA TYR A 53 0.57 2.40 -2.60
C TYR A 53 0.54 2.47 -4.14
N LEU A 54 -0.50 1.91 -4.76
CA LEU A 54 -0.65 1.89 -6.21
C LEU A 54 -0.91 3.27 -6.81
N ASP A 55 -1.77 4.07 -6.18
CA ASP A 55 -1.99 5.46 -6.57
C ASP A 55 -0.75 6.33 -6.27
N SER A 56 0.00 5.90 -5.26
CA SER A 56 1.15 6.55 -4.67
C SER A 56 2.49 6.26 -5.35
N SER A 57 2.52 6.15 -6.67
CA SER A 57 3.78 6.32 -7.42
C SER A 57 4.58 7.60 -7.02
N SER A 58 3.96 8.51 -6.25
CA SER A 58 4.52 9.71 -5.62
C SER A 58 4.91 9.62 -4.13
N LEU A 59 4.55 8.58 -3.34
CA LEU A 59 4.79 8.58 -1.88
C LEU A 59 6.25 8.37 -1.45
N ILE A 60 7.14 7.99 -2.37
CA ILE A 60 8.59 8.05 -2.12
C ILE A 60 9.07 9.53 -2.11
N HIS A 61 8.27 10.46 -2.62
CA HIS A 61 8.60 11.89 -2.70
C HIS A 61 7.72 12.81 -1.87
N GLN A 62 6.55 12.35 -1.45
CA GLN A 62 5.68 13.15 -0.59
C GLN A 62 5.85 12.71 0.86
N SER A 63 6.77 13.41 1.54
CA SER A 63 6.53 13.82 2.93
C SER A 63 5.04 14.10 3.07
N ILE A 64 4.37 13.37 3.96
CA ILE A 64 2.94 13.38 4.22
C ILE A 64 2.42 14.83 4.32
N LYS A 65 2.07 15.45 3.19
CA LYS A 65 1.28 16.67 3.14
C LYS A 65 -0.15 16.18 3.03
N LYS A 66 -0.76 15.97 4.20
CA LYS A 66 -2.20 15.83 4.34
C LYS A 66 -2.88 16.91 3.48
N PRO A 67 -3.79 16.59 2.55
CA PRO A 67 -4.89 17.49 2.28
C PRO A 67 -5.80 17.40 3.52
N PHE A 68 -5.57 18.33 4.45
CA PHE A 68 -6.53 18.66 5.49
C PHE A 68 -7.85 18.96 4.79
N ARG A 69 -8.81 18.03 4.84
CA ARG A 69 -10.20 18.35 4.50
C ARG A 69 -10.76 19.09 5.72
N GLU A 70 -10.92 20.39 5.56
CA GLU A 70 -11.74 21.20 6.46
C GLU A 70 -13.17 20.65 6.49
N SER A 71 -13.76 20.79 7.68
CA SER A 71 -15.01 20.20 8.15
C SER A 71 -16.21 20.35 7.24
#